data_AF-A0A8S1ATN3-F1
#
_entry.id   AF-A0A8S1ATN3-F1
#
_cell.length_a   1.000
_cell.length_b   1.000
_cell.length_c   1.000
_cell.angle_alpha   90.00
_cell.angle_beta   90.00
_cell.angle_gamma   90.00
#
_symmetry.space_group_name_H-M   'P 1'
#
loop_
_entity.id
_entity.type
_entity.pdbx_description
1 polymer ?
#
loop_
_entity_poly.entity_id
_entity_poly.type
_entity_poly.pdbx_seq_one_letter_code
_entity_poly.pdbx_strand_id
1 'polypeptide(L)'
;MILLSGDFRQILPVITRSTAADEINACIKSSNLGRYVKKLQLTTNIRVALLNDTSAEDFSEQLLTIGNGQVPVDESSGLISFPNNFCNFVSSKDELINNVFPDIISNYKNNEWLSERAILAAKNKDVDDLNYIIQNKIIRTMHSFKSIDCVTNED
;
A
#
# COMPACT_ATOMS: atom_id res chain seq x y z
N MET A 1 -32.00 2.22 -4.87
CA MET A 1 -31.24 1.70 -3.72
C MET A 1 -29.77 1.83 -4.06
N ILE A 2 -28.96 2.44 -3.20
CA ILE A 2 -27.51 2.57 -3.38
C ILE A 2 -26.86 1.72 -2.30
N LEU A 3 -25.96 0.83 -2.68
CA LEU A 3 -25.14 0.05 -1.76
C LEU A 3 -23.69 0.55 -1.89
N LEU A 4 -23.11 0.95 -0.77
CA LEU A 4 -21.73 1.37 -0.68
C LEU A 4 -20.96 0.29 0.07
N SER A 5 -19.80 -0.07 -0.45
CA SER A 5 -18.88 -1.02 0.16
C SER A 5 -17.47 -0.46 0.11
N GLY A 6 -16.71 -0.66 1.17
CA GLY A 6 -15.36 -0.12 1.31
C GLY A 6 -14.85 -0.27 2.73
N ASP A 7 -13.56 -0.01 2.93
CA ASP A 7 -12.94 0.01 4.25
C ASP A 7 -12.47 1.43 4.57
N PHE A 8 -13.05 2.01 5.62
CA PHE A 8 -12.74 3.38 6.05
C PHE A 8 -11.40 3.54 6.78
N ARG A 9 -10.63 2.45 6.90
CA ARG A 9 -9.23 2.43 7.35
C ARG A 9 -8.25 2.44 6.18
N GLN A 10 -8.75 2.47 4.94
CA GLN A 10 -7.93 2.71 3.75
C GLN A 10 -7.52 4.18 3.65
N ILE A 11 -6.62 4.46 2.70
CA ILE A 11 -6.12 5.81 2.41
C ILE A 11 -7.26 6.80 2.14
N LEU A 12 -7.07 8.04 2.58
CA LEU A 12 -8.00 9.14 2.32
C LEU A 12 -8.03 9.48 0.82
N PRO A 13 -9.09 10.16 0.34
CA PRO A 13 -9.14 10.68 -1.03
C PRO A 13 -7.94 11.59 -1.31
N VAL A 14 -7.26 11.35 -2.44
CA VAL A 14 -6.16 12.21 -2.88
C VAL A 14 -6.74 13.47 -3.52
N ILE A 15 -6.52 14.62 -2.90
CA ILE A 15 -6.87 15.93 -3.44
C ILE A 15 -5.57 16.68 -3.68
N THR A 16 -5.35 17.15 -4.91
CA THR A 16 -4.09 17.86 -5.22
C THR A 16 -4.09 19.22 -4.55
N ARG A 17 -3.01 19.55 -3.81
CA ARG A 17 -2.82 20.85 -3.13
C ARG A 17 -3.87 21.11 -2.02
N SER A 18 -4.43 20.06 -1.42
CA SER A 18 -5.34 20.14 -0.29
C SER A 18 -4.63 20.36 1.05
N THR A 19 -5.42 20.80 2.03
CA THR A 19 -5.11 20.64 3.44
C THR A 19 -5.67 19.32 3.98
N ALA A 20 -5.22 18.90 5.16
CA ALA A 20 -5.80 17.73 5.84
C ALA A 20 -7.32 17.90 6.09
N ALA A 21 -7.79 19.13 6.32
CA ALA A 21 -9.21 19.40 6.50
C ALA A 21 -10.01 19.16 5.21
N ASP A 22 -9.46 19.53 4.05
CA ASP A 22 -10.12 19.30 2.76
C ASP A 22 -10.26 17.80 2.46
N GLU A 23 -9.23 17.01 2.75
CA GLU A 23 -9.25 15.55 2.58
C GLU A 23 -10.31 14.89 3.49
N ILE A 24 -10.38 15.32 4.75
CA ILE A 24 -11.41 14.86 5.68
C ILE A 24 -12.80 15.25 5.19
N ASN A 25 -12.98 16.49 4.72
CA ASN A 25 -14.28 16.97 4.25
C ASN A 25 -14.76 16.25 2.98
N ALA A 26 -13.84 15.79 2.12
CA ALA A 26 -14.17 14.98 0.96
C ALA A 26 -14.58 13.54 1.30
N CYS A 27 -14.27 13.06 2.52
CA CYS A 27 -14.68 11.73 2.94
C CYS A 27 -16.20 11.64 3.06
N ILE A 28 -16.79 10.55 2.57
CA ILE A 28 -18.23 10.31 2.71
C ILE A 28 -18.72 10.30 4.17
N LYS A 29 -17.83 9.97 5.12
CA LYS A 29 -18.09 10.03 6.56
C LYS A 29 -18.42 11.46 7.04
N SER A 30 -17.91 12.47 6.34
CA SER A 30 -18.15 13.90 6.61
C SER A 30 -19.40 14.43 5.90
N SER A 31 -20.04 13.61 5.05
CA SER A 31 -21.26 14.02 4.33
C SER A 31 -22.47 14.08 5.25
N ASN A 32 -23.30 15.10 5.05
CA ASN A 32 -24.62 15.25 5.67
C ASN A 32 -25.59 14.09 5.32
N LEU A 33 -25.26 13.28 4.31
CA LEU A 33 -26.02 12.08 3.95
C LEU A 33 -25.81 10.93 4.94
N GLY A 34 -24.74 10.96 5.73
CA GLY A 34 -24.40 9.89 6.67
C GLY A 34 -25.54 9.52 7.63
N ARG A 35 -26.40 10.48 8.01
CA ARG A 35 -27.60 10.25 8.83
C ARG A 35 -28.66 9.36 8.19
N TYR A 36 -28.64 9.21 6.87
CA TYR A 36 -29.54 8.36 6.11
C TYR A 36 -28.90 7.01 5.73
N VAL A 37 -27.61 6.83 6.03
CA VAL A 37 -26.88 5.61 5.69
C VAL A 37 -27.05 4.57 6.79
N LYS A 38 -27.63 3.42 6.44
CA LYS A 38 -27.61 2.23 7.30
C LYS A 38 -26.23 1.58 7.21
N LYS A 39 -25.55 1.47 8.35
CA LYS A 39 -24.23 0.81 8.44
C LYS A 39 -24.43 -0.69 8.63
N LEU A 40 -23.74 -1.48 7.82
CA LEU A 40 -23.59 -2.92 7.96
C LEU A 40 -22.09 -3.21 8.04
N GLN A 41 -21.69 -4.13 8.91
CA GLN A 41 -20.29 -4.47 9.15
C GLN A 41 -20.08 -5.95 8.84
N LEU A 42 -19.01 -6.24 8.11
CA LEU A 42 -18.50 -7.59 7.95
C LEU A 42 -17.54 -7.87 9.10
N THR A 43 -17.78 -8.96 9.84
CA THR A 43 -17.02 -9.33 11.04
C THR A 43 -16.08 -10.51 10.81
N THR A 44 -16.27 -11.26 9.71
CA THR A 44 -15.48 -12.45 9.40
C THR A 44 -14.40 -12.13 8.37
N ASN A 45 -13.13 -12.35 8.74
CA ASN A 45 -12.01 -12.30 7.80
C ASN A 45 -11.90 -13.65 7.06
N ILE A 46 -12.51 -13.73 5.88
CA ILE A 46 -12.53 -14.95 5.06
C ILE A 46 -11.11 -15.38 4.64
N ARG A 47 -10.16 -14.44 4.48
CA ARG A 47 -8.77 -14.79 4.12
C ARG A 47 -8.13 -15.64 5.20
N VAL A 48 -8.25 -15.22 6.46
CA VAL A 48 -7.73 -15.97 7.61
C VAL A 48 -8.48 -17.29 7.78
N ALA A 49 -9.81 -17.26 7.68
CA ALA A 49 -10.65 -18.45 7.86
C ALA A 49 -10.35 -19.59 6.85
N LEU A 50 -9.87 -19.25 5.66
CA LEU A 50 -9.52 -20.25 4.63
C LEU A 50 -8.06 -20.73 4.73
N LEU A 51 -7.17 -19.95 5.35
CA LEU A 51 -5.74 -20.28 5.43
C LEU A 51 -5.43 -21.36 6.48
N ASN A 52 -6.33 -21.59 7.46
CA ASN A 52 -6.09 -22.49 8.61
C ASN A 52 -4.70 -22.26 9.27
N ASP A 53 -4.24 -21.01 9.24
CA ASP A 53 -2.93 -20.60 9.70
C ASP A 53 -3.09 -19.65 10.90
N THR A 54 -2.67 -20.12 12.07
CA THR A 54 -2.74 -19.35 13.32
C THR A 54 -1.89 -18.08 13.26
N SER A 55 -0.83 -18.04 12.45
CA SER A 55 -0.03 -16.82 12.27
C SER A 55 -0.78 -15.75 11.47
N ALA A 56 -1.64 -16.15 10.54
CA ALA A 56 -2.49 -15.23 9.78
C ALA A 56 -3.58 -14.60 10.67
N GLU A 57 -4.05 -15.33 11.68
CA GLU A 57 -5.00 -14.82 12.67
C GLU A 57 -4.37 -13.74 13.54
N ASP A 58 -3.22 -14.02 14.16
CA ASP A 58 -2.48 -13.03 14.96
C ASP A 58 -2.14 -11.78 14.15
N PHE A 59 -1.61 -11.94 12.94
CA PHE A 59 -1.31 -10.81 12.06
C PHE A 59 -2.56 -9.98 11.70
N SER A 60 -3.70 -10.63 11.47
CA SER A 60 -4.97 -9.94 11.20
C SER A 60 -5.44 -9.13 12.40
N GLU A 61 -5.31 -9.65 13.63
CA GLU A 61 -5.66 -8.92 14.84
C GLU A 61 -4.74 -7.71 15.08
N GLN A 62 -3.44 -7.89 14.85
CA GLN A 62 -2.46 -6.80 14.91
C GLN A 62 -2.78 -5.69 13.90
N LEU A 63 -3.07 -6.05 12.64
CA LEU A 63 -3.50 -5.10 11.62
C LEU A 63 -4.79 -4.34 12.00
N LEU A 64 -5.77 -5.03 12.58
CA LEU A 64 -7.01 -4.40 13.04
C LEU A 64 -6.74 -3.40 14.18
N THR A 65 -5.89 -3.78 15.13
CA THR A 65 -5.50 -2.93 16.27
C THR A 65 -4.84 -1.63 15.78
N ILE A 66 -3.91 -1.74 14.81
CA ILE A 66 -3.27 -0.59 14.17
C ILE A 66 -4.31 0.26 13.42
N GLY A 67 -5.11 -0.37 12.56
CA GLY A 67 -6.10 0.32 11.72
C GLY A 67 -7.20 1.02 12.52
N ASN A 68 -7.49 0.56 13.73
CA ASN A 68 -8.45 1.20 14.64
C ASN A 68 -7.82 2.30 15.50
N GLY A 69 -6.51 2.54 15.40
CA GLY A 69 -5.80 3.54 16.22
C GLY A 69 -5.70 3.15 17.68
N GLN A 70 -5.66 1.85 17.99
CA GLN A 70 -5.61 1.32 19.36
C GLN A 70 -4.17 1.11 19.86
N VAL A 71 -3.18 1.35 19.01
CA VAL A 71 -1.75 1.27 19.36
C VAL A 71 -1.31 2.58 20.01
N PRO A 72 -0.53 2.54 21.11
CA PRO A 72 0.04 3.73 21.71
C PRO A 72 0.88 4.53 20.72
N VAL A 73 0.66 5.84 20.68
CA VAL A 73 1.47 6.78 19.90
C VAL A 73 2.45 7.45 20.84
N ASP A 74 3.73 7.44 20.50
CA ASP A 74 4.74 8.20 21.22
C ASP A 74 4.49 9.69 21.04
N GLU A 75 4.21 10.42 22.12
CA GLU A 75 3.83 11.83 22.07
C GLU A 75 4.96 12.74 21.53
N SER A 76 6.22 12.31 21.67
CA SER A 76 7.37 13.11 21.26
C SER A 76 7.63 13.06 19.75
N SER A 77 7.42 11.90 19.13
CA SER A 77 7.69 11.64 17.71
C SER A 77 6.43 11.55 16.86
N GLY A 78 5.27 11.31 17.47
CA GLY A 78 4.02 11.02 16.78
C GLY A 78 4.00 9.64 16.10
N LEU A 79 4.93 8.74 16.44
CA LEU A 79 5.06 7.43 15.82
C LEU A 79 4.48 6.31 16.69
N ILE A 80 4.10 5.22 16.03
CA ILE A 80 3.75 3.97 16.70
C ILE A 80 4.93 2.99 16.64
N SER A 81 4.99 2.08 17.61
CA SER A 81 5.89 0.93 17.57
C SER A 81 5.12 -0.30 17.08
N PHE A 82 5.70 -1.03 16.13
CA PHE A 82 5.14 -2.31 15.71
C PHE A 82 5.43 -3.42 16.74
N PRO A 83 4.54 -4.42 16.88
CA PRO A 83 4.85 -5.65 17.59
C PRO A 83 6.12 -6.32 17.03
N ASN A 84 6.90 -6.99 17.89
CA ASN A 84 8.17 -7.61 17.49
C ASN A 84 8.02 -8.67 16.38
N ASN A 85 6.85 -9.30 16.27
CA ASN A 85 6.54 -10.33 15.26
C ASN A 85 5.75 -9.79 14.06
N PHE A 86 5.56 -8.47 13.96
CA PHE A 86 4.73 -7.88 12.91
C PHE A 86 5.43 -7.84 11.54
N CYS A 87 6.72 -7.51 11.53
CA CYS A 87 7.51 -7.40 10.30
C CYS A 87 9.00 -7.63 10.54
N ASN A 88 9.71 -8.00 9.46
CA ASN A 88 11.16 -8.08 9.47
C ASN A 88 11.74 -6.74 9.00
N PHE A 89 12.35 -6.00 9.93
CA PHE A 89 13.09 -4.79 9.57
C PHE A 89 14.38 -5.16 8.85
N VAL A 90 14.70 -4.37 7.82
CA VAL A 90 15.93 -4.50 7.05
C VAL A 90 16.72 -3.19 7.14
N SER A 91 18.03 -3.30 7.03
CA SER A 91 18.96 -2.20 7.24
C SER A 91 19.24 -1.39 5.98
N SER A 92 18.90 -1.92 4.80
CA SER A 92 19.20 -1.29 3.52
C SER A 92 18.19 -1.62 2.42
N LYS A 93 18.16 -0.78 1.36
CA LYS A 93 17.38 -1.05 0.14
C LYS A 93 17.84 -2.33 -0.57
N ASP A 94 19.15 -2.62 -0.58
CA ASP A 94 19.67 -3.83 -1.21
C ASP A 94 19.23 -5.11 -0.49
N GLU A 95 19.23 -5.09 0.83
CA GLU A 95 18.71 -6.20 1.64
C GLU A 95 17.22 -6.40 1.39
N LEU A 96 16.42 -5.33 1.35
CA LEU A 96 15.00 -5.39 0.99
C LEU A 96 14.80 -6.03 -0.40
N ILE A 97 15.56 -5.56 -1.39
CA ILE A 97 15.48 -6.07 -2.77
C ILE A 97 15.84 -7.55 -2.82
N ASN A 98 16.91 -7.97 -2.14
CA ASN A 98 17.34 -9.37 -2.17
C ASN A 98 16.36 -10.29 -1.42
N ASN A 99 15.70 -9.79 -0.37
CA ASN A 99 14.66 -10.55 0.34
C ASN A 99 13.38 -10.73 -0.50
N VAL A 100 12.96 -9.70 -1.25
CA VAL A 100 11.74 -9.74 -2.07
C VAL A 100 11.98 -10.36 -3.44
N PHE A 101 13.09 -10.01 -4.10
CA PHE A 101 13.48 -10.46 -5.44
C PHE A 101 14.83 -11.20 -5.43
N PRO A 102 14.93 -12.36 -4.75
CA PRO A 102 16.16 -13.14 -4.74
C PRO A 102 16.53 -13.61 -6.15
N ASP A 103 17.82 -13.55 -6.49
CA ASP A 103 18.37 -14.01 -7.77
C ASP A 103 17.60 -13.48 -9.00
N ILE A 104 17.28 -12.19 -9.01
CA ILE A 104 16.50 -11.55 -10.10
C ILE A 104 17.09 -11.82 -11.50
N ILE A 105 18.41 -11.98 -11.62
CA ILE A 105 19.10 -12.31 -12.87
C ILE A 105 18.63 -13.65 -13.45
N SER A 106 18.31 -14.61 -12.59
CA SER A 106 17.82 -15.94 -12.99
C SER A 106 16.30 -15.92 -13.23
N ASN A 107 15.56 -15.07 -12.50
CA ASN A 107 14.10 -15.13 -12.43
C ASN A 107 13.35 -14.04 -13.23
N TYR A 108 14.02 -13.02 -13.78
CA TYR A 108 13.33 -11.89 -14.44
C TYR A 108 12.44 -12.25 -15.65
N LYS A 109 12.51 -13.47 -16.16
CA LYS A 109 11.61 -13.99 -17.22
C LYS A 109 10.47 -14.86 -16.70
N ASN A 110 10.50 -15.23 -15.42
CA ASN A 110 9.50 -16.07 -14.81
C ASN A 110 8.34 -15.20 -14.33
N ASN A 111 7.27 -15.14 -15.13
CA ASN A 111 6.10 -14.32 -14.83
C ASN A 111 5.36 -14.76 -13.56
N GLU A 112 5.28 -16.08 -13.30
CA GLU A 112 4.64 -16.62 -12.10
C GLU A 112 5.39 -16.15 -10.86
N TRP A 113 6.71 -16.30 -10.87
CA TRP A 113 7.58 -15.83 -9.78
C TRP A 113 7.50 -14.31 -9.58
N LEU A 114 7.48 -13.51 -10.66
CA LEU A 114 7.38 -12.05 -10.54
C LEU A 114 6.02 -11.61 -9.99
N SER A 115 4.93 -12.32 -10.32
CA SER A 115 3.57 -11.92 -9.99
C SER A 115 3.22 -11.98 -8.50
N GLU A 116 3.96 -12.77 -7.72
CA GLU A 116 3.72 -12.95 -6.29
C GLU A 116 4.48 -11.94 -5.41
N ARG A 117 5.22 -11.00 -6.01
CA ARG A 117 6.20 -10.16 -5.33
C ARG A 117 6.01 -8.69 -5.69
N ALA A 118 6.10 -7.81 -4.69
CA ALA A 118 6.06 -6.37 -4.89
C ALA A 118 6.84 -5.66 -3.77
N ILE A 119 7.49 -4.56 -4.12
CA ILE A 119 7.98 -3.59 -3.14
C ILE A 119 7.12 -2.33 -3.27
N LEU A 120 6.54 -1.90 -2.16
CA LEU A 120 5.72 -0.70 -2.07
C LEU A 120 6.52 0.40 -1.39
N ALA A 121 6.39 1.64 -1.87
CA ALA A 121 6.95 2.82 -1.23
C ALA A 121 5.93 3.96 -1.23
N ALA A 122 6.05 4.86 -0.26
CA ALA A 122 5.08 5.94 -0.07
C ALA A 122 5.14 7.03 -1.15
N LYS A 123 6.28 7.18 -1.83
CA LYS A 123 6.51 8.22 -2.86
C LYS A 123 6.98 7.59 -4.16
N ASN A 124 6.53 8.16 -5.28
CA ASN A 124 6.96 7.74 -6.60
C ASN A 124 8.49 7.83 -6.78
N LYS A 125 9.13 8.86 -6.22
CA LYS A 125 10.60 8.97 -6.25
C LYS A 125 11.30 7.73 -5.66
N ASP A 126 10.80 7.23 -4.52
CA ASP A 126 11.38 6.06 -3.87
C ASP A 126 11.10 4.78 -4.69
N VAL A 127 9.92 4.69 -5.33
CA VAL A 127 9.57 3.63 -6.28
C VAL A 127 10.52 3.66 -7.48
N ASP A 128 10.75 4.83 -8.07
CA ASP A 128 11.63 5.03 -9.22
C ASP A 128 13.08 4.63 -8.88
N ASP A 129 13.59 5.06 -7.72
CA ASP A 129 14.91 4.70 -7.23
C ASP A 129 15.06 3.17 -7.06
N LEU A 130 14.08 2.50 -6.45
CA LEU A 130 14.09 1.04 -6.27
C LEU A 130 14.01 0.32 -7.61
N ASN A 131 13.11 0.75 -8.49
CA ASN A 131 12.97 0.19 -9.84
C ASN A 131 14.26 0.33 -10.64
N TYR A 132 14.94 1.47 -10.54
CA TYR A 132 16.23 1.69 -11.19
C TYR A 132 17.30 0.73 -10.66
N ILE A 133 17.42 0.55 -9.34
CA ILE A 133 18.38 -0.40 -8.75
C ILE A 133 18.11 -1.82 -9.22
N ILE A 134 16.85 -2.27 -9.20
CA ILE A 134 16.46 -3.63 -9.61
C ILE A 134 16.74 -3.86 -11.10
N GLN A 135 16.38 -2.90 -11.96
CA GLN A 135 16.62 -2.99 -13.40
C GLN A 135 18.11 -3.07 -13.73
N ASN A 136 18.97 -2.32 -13.03
CA ASN A 136 20.42 -2.36 -13.24
C ASN A 136 21.06 -3.69 -12.80
N LYS A 137 20.40 -4.50 -11.95
CA LYS A 137 20.86 -5.86 -11.64
C LYS A 137 20.66 -6.80 -12.84
N ILE A 138 19.76 -6.49 -13.77
CA ILE A 138 19.49 -7.31 -14.97
C ILE A 138 20.48 -6.90 -16.08
N ILE A 139 21.44 -7.78 -16.38
CA ILE A 139 22.49 -7.54 -17.39
C ILE A 139 21.91 -7.68 -18.81
N ARG A 140 21.23 -6.65 -19.30
CA ARG A 140 20.63 -6.59 -20.65
C ARG A 140 20.67 -5.17 -21.23
N THR A 141 20.39 -5.07 -22.53
CA THR A 141 20.17 -3.80 -23.20
C THR A 141 18.95 -3.10 -22.62
N MET A 142 19.15 -1.87 -22.14
CA MET A 142 18.06 -1.00 -21.74
C MET A 142 17.33 -0.44 -22.96
N HIS A 143 16.00 -0.43 -22.89
CA HIS A 143 15.15 0.19 -23.90
C HIS A 143 14.37 1.33 -23.26
N SER A 144 14.33 2.48 -23.92
CA SER A 144 13.55 3.64 -23.50
C SER A 144 12.44 3.90 -24.51
N PHE A 145 11.21 3.99 -24.01
CA PHE A 145 10.03 4.35 -24.79
C PHE A 145 9.64 5.78 -24.44
N LYS A 146 9.57 6.66 -25.45
CA LYS A 146 9.24 8.07 -25.27
C LYS A 146 7.75 8.30 -25.53
N SER A 147 7.06 9.02 -24.65
CA SER A 147 5.71 9.52 -24.92
C SER A 147 5.76 10.66 -25.95
N ILE A 148 4.63 10.88 -26.63
CA ILE A 148 4.44 12.01 -27.55
C ILE A 148 3.32 12.87 -26.96
N ASP A 149 3.67 14.08 -26.53
CA ASP A 149 2.69 15.08 -26.10
C ASP A 149 2.50 16.08 -27.25
N CYS A 150 1.30 16.12 -27.83
CA CYS A 150 0.93 17.08 -28.88
C CYS A 150 -0.21 17.95 -28.37
N VAL A 151 -0.08 19.26 -28.50
CA VAL A 151 -1.16 20.22 -28.28
C VAL A 151 -1.72 20.55 -29.66
N THR A 152 -2.97 20.20 -29.94
CA THR A 152 -3.65 20.73 -31.11
C THR A 152 -3.87 22.22 -30.87
N ASN A 153 -3.24 23.07 -31.68
CA ASN A 153 -3.62 24.47 -31.73
C ASN A 153 -5.08 24.53 -32.22
N GLU A 154 -5.95 25.16 -31.44
CA GLU A 154 -7.29 25.54 -31.91
C GLU A 154 -7.11 26.70 -32.89
N ASP A 155 -7.45 26.46 -34.16
CA ASP A 155 -7.63 27.50 -35.19
C ASP A 155 -8.91 28.31 -34.91
#